data_AF-A0A1I7T4H8-F1
#
_entry.id   AF-A0A1I7T4H8-F1
#
_cell.length_a   1.000
_cell.length_b   1.000
_cell.length_c   1.000
_cell.angle_alpha   90.00
_cell.angle_beta   90.00
_cell.angle_gamma   90.00
#
_symmetry.space_group_name_H-M   'P 1'
#
loop_
_entity.id
_entity.type
_entity.pdbx_description
1 polymer ?
#
loop_
_entity_poly.entity_id
_entity_poly.type
_entity_poly.pdbx_seq_one_letter_code
_entity_poly.pdbx_strand_id
1 'polypeptide(L)'
;MHGLRRTLLIRTTCRGKASTTADVSHPSQDIEPSTTKEDVPLKTANASTVYRPPYYRKPHQHHEPKHMLQEEFPSTGDQTGAGVRLFDYYKTAEIVNSIPSIKEKIDFVSPYERPWTRAEKTWRRDWHPTLMATRKAWGIPPTPAHFDTLDYYKYLTKTRVENGSLDDFYHGLRPPTADLQKSFQSTLNSMEFGDGITFSDDDTQKLLGSLVDDAIGGIAHNVSRLSDYRVAYDVESEAFWVRSGFMFLYNEEEIGKPREVKKRLNNFPKFIGDDRRKLGELAFVHRDKLAAQVRSREPPAPLHSLDSVDAKLPVFEKDYSFEDTLFSPKVYNLWPDQEPLWQCPGYHADSGETHSYGIVNVKSLRPLRERIAHWMGWENEHFLEDSEEAKQMLDDGARSQAIISMFTTLCAQAHTHGFTQYTDVTRPFTSQMILSDGLNFYFAVGQLNTLAINVECDGFVNPRTNFIRIEGPHRLFAHYDEKGEYHSIQEELNVENEVKRKMGNGLSEKVLERVTQMLMKQ
;
A
#
# COMPACT_ATOMS: atom_id res chain seq x y z
N MET A 1 -1.18 32.84 -21.38
CA MET A 1 -2.47 33.34 -20.85
C MET A 1 -3.13 32.24 -20.04
N HIS A 2 -3.73 32.61 -18.91
CA HIS A 2 -4.35 31.78 -17.87
C HIS A 2 -3.44 30.84 -17.06
N GLY A 3 -2.67 31.44 -16.16
CA GLY A 3 -2.19 30.78 -14.93
C GLY A 3 -3.06 31.21 -13.74
N LEU A 4 -3.62 30.24 -13.02
CA LEU A 4 -4.35 30.47 -11.76
C LEU A 4 -3.37 30.38 -10.59
N ARG A 5 -3.05 31.55 -10.02
CA ARG A 5 -2.22 31.71 -8.82
C ARG A 5 -2.97 31.16 -7.59
N ARG A 6 -2.33 30.25 -6.84
CA ARG A 6 -2.74 29.88 -5.47
C ARG A 6 -2.43 31.05 -4.52
N THR A 7 -3.44 31.65 -3.91
CA THR A 7 -3.29 32.66 -2.85
C THR A 7 -3.33 31.99 -1.48
N LEU A 8 -2.19 31.99 -0.80
CA LEU A 8 -2.04 31.65 0.62
C LEU A 8 -2.51 32.84 1.47
N LEU A 9 -3.52 32.63 2.33
CA LEU A 9 -3.87 33.56 3.40
C LEU A 9 -3.49 32.93 4.74
N ILE A 10 -2.32 33.32 5.23
CA ILE A 10 -1.86 33.10 6.60
C ILE A 10 -2.68 34.03 7.51
N ARG A 11 -3.50 33.47 8.41
CA ARG A 11 -4.07 34.21 9.55
C ARG A 11 -3.36 33.80 10.82
N THR A 12 -2.46 34.66 11.27
CA THR A 12 -1.91 34.69 12.62
C THR A 12 -3.00 35.15 13.58
N THR A 13 -3.23 34.41 14.68
CA THR A 13 -3.90 34.97 15.87
C THR A 13 -3.19 34.48 17.14
N CYS A 14 -2.83 35.45 17.96
CA CYS A 14 -1.96 35.35 19.12
C CYS A 14 -2.63 34.63 20.30
N ARG A 15 -1.89 33.74 20.97
CA ARG A 15 -2.26 33.19 22.28
C ARG A 15 -1.88 34.19 23.38
N GLY A 16 -2.86 34.88 23.96
CA GLY A 16 -2.73 35.61 25.21
C GLY A 16 -3.15 34.74 26.39
N LYS A 17 -2.21 34.40 27.27
CA LYS A 17 -2.48 33.84 28.61
C LYS A 17 -2.97 34.97 29.52
N ALA A 18 -4.06 34.77 30.26
CA ALA A 18 -4.43 35.61 31.39
C ALA A 18 -4.83 34.72 32.57
N SER A 19 -3.92 34.65 33.54
CA SER A 19 -4.13 34.19 34.91
C SER A 19 -4.58 35.36 35.76
N THR A 20 -5.61 35.21 36.59
CA THR A 20 -5.81 36.10 37.74
C THR A 20 -6.31 35.35 38.96
N THR A 21 -5.51 35.51 40.00
CA THR A 21 -5.62 35.12 41.40
C THR A 21 -6.65 35.95 42.17
N ALA A 22 -7.13 35.38 43.27
CA ALA A 22 -7.97 36.02 44.27
C ALA A 22 -7.19 37.06 45.11
N ASP A 23 -7.87 38.14 45.56
CA ASP A 23 -7.94 38.56 46.97
C ASP A 23 -8.78 39.85 47.20
N VAL A 24 -9.77 39.70 48.10
CA VAL A 24 -10.12 40.51 49.31
C VAL A 24 -10.27 42.04 49.25
N SER A 25 -11.48 42.57 49.54
CA SER A 25 -11.90 43.36 50.75
C SER A 25 -13.15 44.27 50.57
N HIS A 26 -13.96 44.35 51.63
CA HIS A 26 -15.31 44.95 51.88
C HIS A 26 -15.38 46.51 51.97
N PRO A 27 -16.48 47.22 52.42
CA PRO A 27 -17.92 46.90 52.64
C PRO A 27 -18.96 48.00 52.20
N SER A 28 -20.25 47.68 52.40
CA SER A 28 -21.40 48.54 52.84
C SER A 28 -22.21 49.36 51.82
N GLN A 29 -23.49 49.04 51.61
CA GLN A 29 -24.67 49.60 52.33
C GLN A 29 -26.00 49.08 51.74
N ASP A 30 -26.96 48.89 52.64
CA ASP A 30 -28.30 48.33 52.46
C ASP A 30 -29.27 49.25 51.69
N ILE A 31 -30.31 48.67 51.07
CA ILE A 31 -31.72 49.13 51.03
C ILE A 31 -32.57 47.98 50.45
N GLU A 32 -33.52 47.47 51.25
CA GLU A 32 -34.63 46.58 50.85
C GLU A 32 -35.83 47.39 50.28
N PRO A 33 -37.02 46.81 50.04
CA PRO A 33 -37.39 45.84 49.00
C PRO A 33 -38.56 46.38 48.13
N SER A 34 -38.75 45.88 46.91
CA SER A 34 -40.09 45.91 46.31
C SER A 34 -40.37 44.73 45.38
N THR A 35 -41.48 44.10 45.73
CA THR A 35 -42.24 43.03 45.11
C THR A 35 -42.53 43.25 43.62
N THR A 36 -42.13 42.29 42.78
CA THR A 36 -43.02 41.56 41.85
C THR A 36 -42.26 40.37 41.29
N LYS A 37 -42.64 39.17 41.72
CA LYS A 37 -42.21 37.90 41.12
C LYS A 37 -43.02 37.72 39.84
N GLU A 38 -42.37 37.88 38.69
CA GLU A 38 -42.83 37.26 37.45
C GLU A 38 -42.22 35.85 37.38
N ASP A 39 -43.09 34.85 37.40
CA ASP A 39 -42.78 33.43 37.26
C ASP A 39 -42.20 33.15 35.86
N VAL A 40 -40.88 33.04 35.77
CA VAL A 40 -40.24 32.33 34.65
C VAL A 40 -40.25 30.84 35.00
N PRO A 41 -40.86 29.96 34.18
CA PRO A 41 -40.89 28.54 34.47
C PRO A 41 -39.45 28.00 34.51
N LEU A 42 -39.13 27.30 35.61
CA LEU A 42 -37.93 26.48 35.74
C LEU A 42 -37.79 25.62 34.49
N LYS A 43 -36.67 25.81 33.76
CA LYS A 43 -36.26 24.91 32.69
C LYS A 43 -36.25 23.49 33.26
N THR A 44 -37.18 22.66 32.78
CA THR A 44 -37.26 21.24 33.05
C THR A 44 -35.88 20.61 32.85
N ALA A 45 -35.45 19.85 33.86
CA ALA A 45 -34.17 19.16 33.89
C ALA A 45 -33.94 18.35 32.61
N ASN A 46 -32.81 18.60 31.94
CA ASN A 46 -32.31 17.73 30.89
C ASN A 46 -32.04 16.34 31.48
N ALA A 47 -32.79 15.33 31.04
CA ALA A 47 -32.61 13.94 31.47
C ALA A 47 -31.27 13.30 31.01
N SER A 48 -30.44 14.03 30.26
CA SER A 48 -29.14 13.55 29.75
C SER A 48 -27.93 13.90 30.63
N THR A 49 -28.10 14.73 31.66
CA THR A 49 -27.04 15.05 32.63
C THR A 49 -27.33 14.47 34.01
N VAL A 50 -27.67 13.19 34.07
CA VAL A 50 -27.55 12.44 35.32
C VAL A 50 -26.06 12.15 35.51
N TYR A 51 -25.39 12.94 36.38
CA TYR A 51 -24.06 12.60 36.87
C TYR A 51 -24.15 11.26 37.60
N ARG A 52 -23.75 10.17 36.94
CA ARG A 52 -23.69 8.86 37.56
C ARG A 52 -22.35 8.75 38.28
N PRO A 53 -22.33 8.53 39.60
CA PRO A 53 -21.07 8.34 40.31
C PRO A 53 -20.32 7.14 39.73
N PRO A 54 -18.97 7.14 39.77
CA PRO A 54 -18.11 6.18 39.09
C PRO A 54 -18.32 4.70 39.47
N TYR A 55 -19.12 4.41 40.50
CA TYR A 55 -19.38 3.06 40.99
C TYR A 55 -20.87 2.64 40.95
N TYR A 56 -21.69 3.28 40.12
CA TYR A 56 -23.08 2.83 39.92
C TYR A 56 -23.13 1.57 39.05
N ARG A 57 -22.98 0.38 39.66
CA ARG A 57 -23.28 -0.90 39.00
C ARG A 57 -24.79 -1.02 38.84
N LYS A 58 -25.27 -1.19 37.59
CA LYS A 58 -26.68 -1.55 37.37
C LYS A 58 -26.96 -2.87 38.12
N PRO A 59 -27.94 -2.92 39.03
CA PRO A 59 -28.26 -4.14 39.78
C PRO A 59 -28.92 -5.22 38.90
N HIS A 60 -29.43 -4.83 37.73
CA HIS A 60 -30.00 -5.77 36.76
C HIS A 60 -28.88 -6.44 35.97
N GLN A 61 -28.75 -7.76 36.10
CA GLN A 61 -28.05 -8.55 35.10
C GLN A 61 -28.72 -8.31 33.75
N HIS A 62 -27.92 -8.06 32.71
CA HIS A 62 -28.45 -8.02 31.36
C HIS A 62 -29.00 -9.42 31.04
N HIS A 63 -30.31 -9.57 31.04
CA HIS A 63 -30.95 -10.77 30.53
C HIS A 63 -31.05 -10.64 29.01
N GLU A 64 -30.57 -11.65 28.30
CA GLU A 64 -30.84 -11.78 26.87
C GLU A 64 -32.36 -11.91 26.68
N PRO A 65 -32.97 -11.16 25.74
CA PRO A 65 -34.40 -11.22 25.50
C PRO A 65 -34.78 -12.62 24.99
N LYS A 66 -35.45 -13.40 25.85
CA LYS A 66 -35.90 -14.79 25.56
C LYS A 66 -37.15 -14.87 24.67
N HIS A 67 -37.60 -13.74 24.09
CA HIS A 67 -38.92 -13.63 23.45
C HIS A 67 -38.85 -13.22 21.98
N MET A 68 -37.67 -13.18 21.36
CA MET A 68 -37.64 -13.21 19.90
C MET A 68 -38.05 -14.62 19.49
N LEU A 69 -39.03 -14.74 18.57
CA LEU A 69 -39.22 -15.99 17.83
C LEU A 69 -37.86 -16.32 17.22
N GLN A 70 -37.16 -17.27 17.83
CA GLN A 70 -36.01 -17.89 17.20
C GLN A 70 -36.62 -18.68 16.05
N GLU A 71 -36.36 -18.27 14.81
CA GLU A 71 -36.57 -19.17 13.68
C GLU A 71 -35.92 -20.49 14.07
N GLU A 72 -36.71 -21.57 14.14
CA GLU A 72 -36.34 -22.79 14.88
C GLU A 72 -35.07 -23.46 14.35
N PHE A 73 -34.62 -23.04 13.15
CA PHE A 73 -33.32 -23.37 12.58
C PHE A 73 -32.81 -22.15 11.80
N PRO A 74 -32.06 -21.22 12.44
CA PRO A 74 -31.35 -20.21 11.67
C PRO A 74 -30.37 -20.95 10.76
N SER A 75 -30.37 -20.63 9.46
CA SER A 75 -29.39 -21.15 8.51
C SER A 75 -28.00 -21.06 9.13
N THR A 76 -27.20 -22.12 9.02
CA THR A 76 -25.83 -22.14 9.59
C THR A 76 -24.98 -20.97 9.11
N GLY A 77 -25.24 -20.48 7.89
CA GLY A 77 -24.63 -19.26 7.35
C GLY A 77 -25.06 -17.96 8.03
N ASP A 78 -26.28 -17.90 8.59
CA ASP A 78 -26.77 -16.73 9.32
C ASP A 78 -26.28 -16.70 10.78
N GLN A 79 -26.02 -17.89 11.36
CA GLN A 79 -25.41 -18.00 12.69
C GLN A 79 -23.95 -17.50 12.71
N THR A 80 -23.20 -17.73 11.63
CA THR A 80 -21.82 -17.24 11.46
C THR A 80 -21.76 -15.85 10.80
N GLY A 81 -22.87 -15.36 10.25
CA GLY A 81 -22.94 -14.15 9.42
C GLY A 81 -22.33 -14.30 8.02
N ALA A 82 -21.84 -15.50 7.68
CA ALA A 82 -21.23 -15.81 6.39
C ALA A 82 -22.25 -15.78 5.22
N GLY A 83 -23.49 -16.21 5.48
CA GLY A 83 -24.56 -16.30 4.47
C GLY A 83 -24.94 -14.95 3.90
N VAL A 84 -25.27 -13.98 4.76
CA VAL A 84 -25.58 -12.60 4.36
C VAL A 84 -24.40 -11.94 3.66
N ARG A 85 -23.18 -12.14 4.17
CA ARG A 85 -21.96 -11.56 3.56
C ARG A 85 -21.69 -12.09 2.15
N LEU A 86 -21.87 -13.40 1.96
CA LEU A 86 -21.70 -14.05 0.67
C LEU A 86 -22.80 -13.64 -0.32
N PHE A 87 -24.05 -13.55 0.15
CA PHE A 87 -25.16 -13.04 -0.65
C PHE A 87 -24.90 -11.61 -1.13
N ASP A 88 -24.48 -10.72 -0.22
CA ASP A 88 -24.13 -9.34 -0.55
C ASP A 88 -22.97 -9.28 -1.55
N TYR A 89 -21.96 -10.13 -1.40
CA TYR A 89 -20.84 -10.22 -2.34
C TYR A 89 -21.31 -10.55 -3.76
N TYR A 90 -22.12 -11.61 -3.92
CA TYR A 90 -22.65 -11.99 -5.24
C TYR A 90 -23.61 -10.96 -5.82
N LYS A 91 -24.47 -10.33 -5.00
CA LYS A 91 -25.35 -9.25 -5.46
C LYS A 91 -24.57 -8.01 -5.90
N THR A 92 -23.51 -7.66 -5.18
CA THR A 92 -22.62 -6.57 -5.59
C THR A 92 -21.91 -6.92 -6.89
N ALA A 93 -21.47 -8.17 -7.07
CA ALA A 93 -20.87 -8.64 -8.32
C ALA A 93 -21.84 -8.58 -9.51
N GLU A 94 -23.12 -8.96 -9.32
CA GLU A 94 -24.17 -8.82 -10.34
C GLU A 94 -24.33 -7.36 -10.78
N ILE A 95 -24.36 -6.43 -9.82
CA ILE A 95 -24.47 -4.99 -10.10
C ILE A 95 -23.24 -4.50 -10.86
N VAL A 96 -22.03 -4.82 -10.40
CA VAL A 96 -20.77 -4.42 -11.06
C VAL A 96 -20.71 -4.93 -12.50
N ASN A 97 -21.18 -6.16 -12.73
CA ASN A 97 -21.23 -6.74 -14.08
C ASN A 97 -22.25 -6.03 -14.99
N SER A 98 -23.33 -5.48 -14.44
CA SER A 98 -24.35 -4.75 -15.21
C SER A 98 -23.91 -3.35 -15.64
N ILE A 99 -22.91 -2.75 -14.97
CA ILE A 99 -22.41 -1.41 -15.29
C ILE A 99 -21.60 -1.46 -16.59
N PRO A 100 -21.87 -0.58 -17.58
CA PRO A 100 -21.17 -0.62 -18.87
C PRO A 100 -19.79 0.05 -18.82
N SER A 101 -19.66 1.18 -18.11
CA SER A 101 -18.42 1.97 -18.08
C SER A 101 -17.45 1.48 -17.02
N ILE A 102 -16.15 1.38 -17.38
CA ILE A 102 -15.09 0.95 -16.46
C ILE A 102 -14.94 1.92 -15.29
N LYS A 103 -15.02 3.24 -15.55
CA LYS A 103 -14.97 4.24 -14.49
C LYS A 103 -16.10 4.09 -13.49
N GLU A 104 -17.33 3.94 -13.97
CA GLU A 104 -18.48 3.75 -13.10
C GLU A 104 -18.34 2.48 -12.25
N LYS A 105 -17.73 1.41 -12.80
CA LYS A 105 -17.38 0.22 -12.01
C LYS A 105 -16.37 0.53 -10.91
N ILE A 106 -15.30 1.27 -11.21
CA ILE A 106 -14.28 1.66 -10.23
C ILE A 106 -14.90 2.54 -9.14
N ASP A 107 -15.68 3.55 -9.54
CA ASP A 107 -16.35 4.47 -8.61
C ASP A 107 -17.34 3.74 -7.70
N PHE A 108 -18.07 2.74 -8.24
CA PHE A 108 -19.00 1.93 -7.47
C PHE A 108 -18.30 1.01 -6.44
N VAL A 109 -17.15 0.44 -6.79
CA VAL A 109 -16.37 -0.45 -5.90
C VAL A 109 -15.51 0.33 -4.90
N SER A 110 -15.35 1.64 -5.09
CA SER A 110 -14.55 2.50 -4.21
C SER A 110 -15.05 2.45 -2.76
N PRO A 111 -14.18 2.12 -1.78
CA PRO A 111 -14.56 2.13 -0.36
C PRO A 111 -14.59 3.54 0.23
N TYR A 112 -14.40 4.58 -0.58
CA TYR A 112 -14.36 5.96 -0.14
C TYR A 112 -15.75 6.46 0.29
N GLU A 113 -15.89 6.80 1.57
CA GLU A 113 -17.08 7.46 2.09
C GLU A 113 -16.81 8.95 2.31
N ARG A 114 -17.62 9.81 1.66
CA ARG A 114 -17.53 11.26 1.77
C ARG A 114 -17.62 11.70 3.25
N PRO A 115 -16.75 12.60 3.72
CA PRO A 115 -16.85 13.12 5.09
C PRO A 115 -18.15 13.92 5.29
N TRP A 116 -18.76 13.78 6.47
CA TRP A 116 -19.93 14.57 6.87
C TRP A 116 -19.64 16.07 6.79
N THR A 117 -20.54 16.80 6.12
CA THR A 117 -20.50 18.26 6.04
C THR A 117 -20.65 18.89 7.43
N ARG A 118 -20.20 20.15 7.55
CA ARG A 118 -20.45 20.94 8.74
C ARG A 118 -21.95 21.07 9.04
N ALA A 119 -22.77 21.25 8.01
CA ALA A 119 -24.23 21.33 8.16
C ALA A 119 -24.80 20.05 8.77
N GLU A 120 -24.48 18.87 8.22
CA GLU A 120 -24.94 17.57 8.76
C GLU A 120 -24.53 17.38 10.23
N LYS A 121 -23.31 17.80 10.60
CA LYS A 121 -22.83 17.77 11.98
C LYS A 121 -23.57 18.75 12.91
N THR A 122 -23.97 19.91 12.39
CA THR A 122 -24.52 21.02 13.17
C THR A 122 -26.04 20.90 13.35
N TRP A 123 -26.75 20.48 12.31
CA TRP A 123 -28.21 20.36 12.31
C TRP A 123 -28.71 19.04 12.93
N ARG A 124 -27.80 18.21 13.45
CA ARG A 124 -28.13 17.03 14.24
C ARG A 124 -28.75 17.46 15.57
N ARG A 125 -29.91 16.87 15.91
CA ARG A 125 -30.53 17.01 17.24
C ARG A 125 -30.06 15.89 18.18
N ASP A 126 -30.11 16.12 19.48
CA ASP A 126 -29.60 15.17 20.49
C ASP A 126 -30.29 13.80 20.48
N TRP A 127 -31.55 13.75 20.04
CA TRP A 127 -32.32 12.51 19.92
C TRP A 127 -32.07 11.75 18.60
N HIS A 128 -31.38 12.35 17.63
CA HIS A 128 -30.94 11.61 16.45
C HIS A 128 -29.76 10.70 16.79
N PRO A 129 -29.62 9.54 16.12
CA PRO A 129 -28.41 8.72 16.21
C PRO A 129 -27.14 9.55 15.98
N THR A 130 -26.03 9.16 16.60
CA THR A 130 -24.73 9.79 16.34
C THR A 130 -24.33 9.59 14.88
N LEU A 131 -23.77 10.64 14.25
CA LEU A 131 -23.21 10.49 12.91
C LEU A 131 -22.08 9.48 12.98
N MET A 132 -22.16 8.47 12.11
CA MET A 132 -21.18 7.40 12.08
C MET A 132 -19.87 7.90 11.49
N ALA A 133 -18.73 7.39 11.96
CA ALA A 133 -17.46 7.69 11.33
C ALA A 133 -17.44 7.10 9.90
N THR A 134 -17.03 7.92 8.94
CA THR A 134 -16.93 7.50 7.53
C THR A 134 -15.78 6.50 7.36
N ARG A 135 -15.95 5.53 6.46
CA ARG A 135 -14.88 4.61 6.05
C ARG A 135 -13.77 5.40 5.37
N LYS A 136 -12.53 5.19 5.81
CA LYS A 136 -11.32 5.78 5.25
C LYS A 136 -10.30 4.68 5.02
N ALA A 137 -9.75 4.59 3.82
CA ALA A 137 -8.71 3.61 3.54
C ALA A 137 -7.43 3.92 4.34
N TRP A 138 -6.70 2.88 4.71
CA TRP A 138 -5.37 3.01 5.28
C TRP A 138 -4.36 3.31 4.16
N GLY A 139 -3.67 4.44 4.26
CA GLY A 139 -2.62 4.81 3.32
C GLY A 139 -1.34 4.04 3.60
N ILE A 140 -0.94 3.19 2.66
CA ILE A 140 0.34 2.53 2.66
C ILE A 140 1.36 3.48 2.03
N PRO A 141 2.38 3.93 2.77
CA PRO A 141 3.34 4.90 2.26
C PRO A 141 4.16 4.30 1.10
N PRO A 142 4.65 5.12 0.15
CA PRO A 142 5.46 4.66 -0.98
C PRO A 142 6.76 3.97 -0.52
N THR A 143 7.31 4.40 0.62
CA THR A 143 8.39 3.73 1.32
C THR A 143 7.93 3.21 2.69
N PRO A 144 8.25 1.96 3.07
CA PRO A 144 7.80 1.34 4.32
C PRO A 144 8.12 2.22 5.52
N ALA A 145 7.11 2.45 6.36
CA ALA A 145 7.25 3.26 7.57
C ALA A 145 7.60 2.44 8.82
N HIS A 146 7.78 1.13 8.67
CA HIS A 146 8.16 0.19 9.73
C HIS A 146 9.25 -0.75 9.20
N PHE A 147 10.08 -1.29 10.09
CA PHE A 147 11.25 -2.09 9.73
C PHE A 147 10.88 -3.48 9.21
N ASP A 148 9.95 -4.15 9.88
CA ASP A 148 9.41 -5.43 9.44
C ASP A 148 8.05 -5.20 8.79
N THR A 149 8.00 -5.26 7.47
CA THR A 149 6.75 -5.07 6.69
C THR A 149 6.52 -6.16 5.65
N LEU A 150 7.49 -7.05 5.45
CA LEU A 150 7.52 -7.99 4.35
C LEU A 150 6.33 -8.94 4.40
N ASP A 151 6.17 -9.63 5.53
CA ASP A 151 5.09 -10.59 5.72
C ASP A 151 3.73 -9.93 5.81
N TYR A 152 3.66 -8.76 6.42
CA TYR A 152 2.42 -7.98 6.47
C TYR A 152 1.97 -7.60 5.05
N TYR A 153 2.88 -7.18 4.17
CA TYR A 153 2.55 -6.83 2.78
C TYR A 153 2.22 -8.06 1.92
N LYS A 154 2.88 -9.21 2.15
CA LYS A 154 2.46 -10.51 1.58
C LYS A 154 1.01 -10.82 1.93
N TYR A 155 0.64 -10.64 3.20
CA TYR A 155 -0.72 -10.86 3.67
C TYR A 155 -1.72 -9.88 3.05
N LEU A 156 -1.41 -8.58 3.02
CA LEU A 156 -2.29 -7.53 2.50
C LEU A 156 -2.63 -7.72 1.01
N THR A 157 -1.66 -8.20 0.24
CA THR A 157 -1.79 -8.36 -1.22
C THR A 157 -2.08 -9.81 -1.65
N LYS A 158 -2.11 -10.74 -0.69
CA LYS A 158 -2.20 -12.20 -0.91
C LYS A 158 -1.13 -12.67 -1.93
N THR A 159 0.10 -12.20 -1.75
CA THR A 159 1.21 -12.42 -2.69
C THR A 159 2.27 -13.34 -2.10
N ARG A 160 2.55 -14.45 -2.80
CA ARG A 160 3.68 -15.34 -2.56
C ARG A 160 4.94 -14.70 -3.11
N VAL A 161 6.00 -14.70 -2.29
CA VAL A 161 7.32 -14.18 -2.65
C VAL A 161 8.29 -15.33 -2.79
N GLU A 162 9.05 -15.34 -3.87
CA GLU A 162 10.13 -16.28 -4.08
C GLU A 162 11.42 -15.52 -4.34
N ASN A 163 12.40 -15.73 -3.46
CA ASN A 163 13.72 -15.12 -3.59
C ASN A 163 14.61 -16.09 -4.39
N GLY A 164 15.06 -15.69 -5.56
CA GLY A 164 15.84 -16.56 -6.43
C GLY A 164 16.28 -15.88 -7.72
N SER A 165 17.14 -16.55 -8.49
CA SER A 165 17.59 -16.02 -9.78
C SER A 165 16.43 -15.97 -10.79
N LEU A 166 16.44 -14.93 -11.64
CA LEU A 166 15.55 -14.82 -12.80
C LEU A 166 16.15 -15.45 -14.08
N ASP A 167 17.29 -16.15 -13.97
CA ASP A 167 17.95 -16.78 -15.13
C ASP A 167 17.03 -17.74 -15.89
N ASP A 168 16.23 -18.54 -15.18
CA ASP A 168 15.28 -19.47 -15.79
C ASP A 168 14.23 -18.74 -16.62
N PHE A 169 13.78 -17.57 -16.15
CA PHE A 169 12.76 -16.77 -16.81
C PHE A 169 13.29 -16.09 -18.07
N TYR A 170 14.54 -15.63 -18.04
CA TYR A 170 15.24 -15.02 -19.18
C TYR A 170 16.08 -16.01 -19.99
N HIS A 171 15.85 -17.32 -19.82
CA HIS A 171 16.61 -18.34 -20.52
C HIS A 171 16.61 -18.11 -22.05
N GLY A 172 17.81 -18.03 -22.63
CA GLY A 172 18.01 -17.83 -24.06
C GLY A 172 18.11 -16.37 -24.52
N LEU A 173 17.91 -15.38 -23.64
CA LEU A 173 18.13 -13.96 -23.94
C LEU A 173 19.48 -13.51 -23.37
N ARG A 174 20.49 -13.37 -24.22
CA ARG A 174 21.80 -12.80 -23.83
C ARG A 174 22.13 -11.61 -24.73
N PRO A 175 21.57 -10.43 -24.45
CA PRO A 175 21.83 -9.23 -25.24
C PRO A 175 23.26 -8.72 -25.08
N PRO A 176 23.87 -8.13 -26.12
CA PRO A 176 25.18 -7.49 -25.99
C PRO A 176 25.08 -6.23 -25.12
N THR A 177 25.93 -6.13 -24.09
CA THR A 177 25.92 -5.07 -23.07
C THR A 177 26.96 -3.97 -23.29
N ALA A 178 27.95 -4.19 -24.17
CA ALA A 178 29.11 -3.31 -24.32
C ALA A 178 28.77 -1.87 -24.75
N ASP A 179 27.80 -1.70 -25.66
CA ASP A 179 27.40 -0.37 -26.14
C ASP A 179 26.58 0.38 -25.09
N LEU A 180 25.67 -0.33 -24.41
CA LEU A 180 24.92 0.21 -23.27
C LEU A 180 25.86 0.65 -22.16
N GLN A 181 26.86 -0.16 -21.84
CA GLN A 181 27.86 0.17 -20.83
C GLN A 181 28.57 1.49 -21.15
N LYS A 182 29.00 1.69 -22.40
CA LYS A 182 29.67 2.93 -22.82
C LYS A 182 28.72 4.14 -22.75
N SER A 183 27.49 4.00 -23.24
CA SER A 183 26.49 5.08 -23.19
C SER A 183 26.21 5.46 -21.74
N PHE A 184 25.93 4.47 -20.90
CA PHE A 184 25.56 4.70 -19.51
C PHE A 184 26.72 5.21 -18.65
N GLN A 185 27.97 4.80 -18.92
CA GLN A 185 29.15 5.41 -18.32
C GLN A 185 29.28 6.90 -18.69
N SER A 186 29.00 7.25 -19.94
CA SER A 186 28.95 8.67 -20.36
C SER A 186 27.86 9.42 -19.61
N THR A 187 26.69 8.81 -19.41
CA THR A 187 25.58 9.37 -18.64
C THR A 187 25.99 9.60 -17.17
N LEU A 188 26.58 8.59 -16.51
CA LEU A 188 27.06 8.69 -15.13
C LEU A 188 28.09 9.82 -14.95
N ASN A 189 29.03 9.93 -15.89
CA ASN A 189 30.04 10.99 -15.88
C ASN A 189 29.41 12.37 -16.11
N SER A 190 28.41 12.47 -16.99
CA SER A 190 27.71 13.74 -17.26
C SER A 190 26.86 14.23 -16.09
N MET A 191 26.36 13.28 -15.27
CA MET A 191 25.57 13.57 -14.07
C MET A 191 26.45 13.75 -12.82
N GLU A 192 27.78 13.64 -12.95
CA GLU A 192 28.75 13.73 -11.85
C GLU A 192 28.40 12.76 -10.70
N PHE A 193 27.98 11.53 -11.04
CA PHE A 193 27.48 10.57 -10.06
C PHE A 193 28.53 10.19 -9.00
N GLY A 194 29.81 10.11 -9.38
CA GLY A 194 30.92 9.78 -8.48
C GLY A 194 30.69 8.46 -7.73
N ASP A 195 30.78 8.52 -6.39
CA ASP A 195 30.53 7.38 -5.49
C ASP A 195 29.03 7.08 -5.26
N GLY A 196 28.14 7.94 -5.75
CA GLY A 196 26.69 7.77 -5.65
C GLY A 196 26.08 8.02 -4.27
N ILE A 197 26.85 8.18 -3.19
CA ILE A 197 26.30 8.29 -1.83
C ILE A 197 25.56 9.63 -1.62
N THR A 198 26.03 10.71 -2.24
CA THR A 198 25.49 12.08 -2.08
C THR A 198 24.32 12.40 -3.01
N PHE A 199 23.87 11.44 -3.83
CA PHE A 199 22.86 11.67 -4.86
C PHE A 199 21.45 11.81 -4.25
N SER A 200 20.70 12.81 -4.71
CA SER A 200 19.29 13.03 -4.32
C SER A 200 18.37 11.96 -4.92
N ASP A 201 17.17 11.78 -4.34
CA ASP A 201 16.13 10.92 -4.91
C ASP A 201 15.72 11.38 -6.33
N ASP A 202 15.50 12.68 -6.53
CA ASP A 202 15.11 13.23 -7.84
C ASP A 202 16.17 12.97 -8.91
N ASP A 203 17.45 13.06 -8.55
CA ASP A 203 18.53 12.83 -9.50
C ASP A 203 18.71 11.33 -9.76
N THR A 204 18.49 10.48 -8.74
CA THR A 204 18.44 9.02 -8.91
C THR A 204 17.31 8.62 -9.85
N GLN A 205 16.13 9.23 -9.74
CA GLN A 205 15.01 8.99 -10.65
C GLN A 205 15.37 9.38 -12.10
N LYS A 206 16.05 10.51 -12.32
CA LYS A 206 16.55 10.91 -13.65
C LYS A 206 17.58 9.91 -14.18
N LEU A 207 18.52 9.47 -13.36
CA LEU A 207 19.51 8.46 -13.73
C LEU A 207 18.85 7.16 -14.18
N LEU A 208 17.84 6.71 -13.44
CA LEU A 208 17.06 5.52 -13.78
C LEU A 208 16.25 5.69 -15.06
N GLY A 209 15.68 6.88 -15.30
CA GLY A 209 15.04 7.21 -16.58
C GLY A 209 16.03 7.14 -17.75
N SER A 210 17.21 7.77 -17.61
CA SER A 210 18.26 7.73 -18.63
C SER A 210 18.79 6.31 -18.89
N LEU A 211 18.89 5.46 -17.86
CA LEU A 211 19.26 4.05 -18.02
C LEU A 211 18.26 3.30 -18.91
N VAL A 212 16.96 3.53 -18.72
CA VAL A 212 15.92 2.93 -19.56
C VAL A 212 16.01 3.45 -20.99
N ASP A 213 16.25 4.74 -21.18
CA ASP A 213 16.37 5.36 -22.50
C ASP A 213 17.58 4.85 -23.27
N ASP A 214 18.75 4.78 -22.60
CA ASP A 214 19.98 4.23 -23.16
C ASP A 214 19.78 2.75 -23.56
N ALA A 215 19.09 1.98 -22.72
CA ALA A 215 18.78 0.58 -22.99
C ALA A 215 17.82 0.40 -24.17
N ILE A 216 16.75 1.19 -24.24
CA ILE A 216 15.81 1.17 -25.37
C ILE A 216 16.52 1.62 -26.65
N GLY A 217 17.28 2.71 -26.61
CA GLY A 217 18.05 3.20 -27.76
C GLY A 217 19.07 2.18 -28.27
N GLY A 218 19.74 1.47 -27.36
CA GLY A 218 20.67 0.40 -27.68
C GLY A 218 20.01 -0.83 -28.32
N ILE A 219 18.78 -1.19 -27.95
CA ILE A 219 18.12 -2.42 -28.42
C ILE A 219 17.12 -2.18 -29.55
N ALA A 220 16.62 -0.95 -29.73
CA ALA A 220 15.56 -0.63 -30.68
C ALA A 220 15.84 -1.09 -32.12
N HIS A 221 17.12 -1.14 -32.53
CA HIS A 221 17.51 -1.62 -33.86
C HIS A 221 17.31 -3.13 -34.05
N ASN A 222 17.47 -3.92 -32.98
CA ASN A 222 17.31 -5.37 -32.99
C ASN A 222 15.86 -5.81 -32.78
N VAL A 223 15.09 -4.99 -32.07
CA VAL A 223 13.73 -5.33 -31.64
C VAL A 223 12.76 -4.25 -32.11
N SER A 224 12.21 -4.43 -33.30
CA SER A 224 11.28 -3.48 -33.93
C SER A 224 10.04 -3.17 -33.07
N ARG A 225 9.59 -4.11 -32.23
CA ARG A 225 8.41 -3.90 -31.37
C ARG A 225 8.62 -2.81 -30.31
N LEU A 226 9.87 -2.53 -29.91
CA LEU A 226 10.17 -1.48 -28.94
C LEU A 226 9.75 -0.09 -29.46
N SER A 227 9.62 0.10 -30.78
CA SER A 227 9.16 1.37 -31.34
C SER A 227 7.69 1.68 -31.01
N ASP A 228 6.88 0.67 -30.69
CA ASP A 228 5.49 0.87 -30.26
C ASP A 228 5.39 1.10 -28.75
N TYR A 229 6.45 0.87 -27.97
CA TYR A 229 6.38 1.06 -26.52
C TYR A 229 6.34 2.54 -26.16
N ARG A 230 5.57 2.86 -25.13
CA ARG A 230 5.51 4.21 -24.56
C ARG A 230 6.31 4.25 -23.27
N VAL A 231 7.26 5.16 -23.21
CA VAL A 231 8.00 5.48 -21.98
C VAL A 231 7.38 6.71 -21.35
N ALA A 232 7.07 6.63 -20.08
CA ALA A 232 6.63 7.76 -19.26
C ALA A 232 7.56 7.89 -18.05
N TYR A 233 7.84 9.12 -17.64
CA TYR A 233 8.68 9.43 -16.48
C TYR A 233 7.84 10.14 -15.43
N ASP A 234 8.23 10.02 -14.17
CA ASP A 234 7.49 10.58 -13.03
C ASP A 234 6.01 10.17 -13.09
N VAL A 235 5.77 8.86 -12.97
CA VAL A 235 4.46 8.24 -13.19
C VAL A 235 3.81 7.95 -11.84
N GLU A 236 2.61 8.49 -11.64
CA GLU A 236 1.78 8.19 -10.48
C GLU A 236 1.07 6.85 -10.67
N SER A 237 1.32 5.91 -9.77
CA SER A 237 0.64 4.62 -9.72
C SER A 237 -0.14 4.49 -8.42
N GLU A 238 -1.47 4.57 -8.51
CA GLU A 238 -2.38 4.50 -7.37
C GLU A 238 -3.36 3.33 -7.50
N ALA A 239 -3.55 2.60 -6.40
CA ALA A 239 -4.57 1.57 -6.31
C ALA A 239 -5.18 1.51 -4.92
N PHE A 240 -6.48 1.21 -4.86
CA PHE A 240 -7.16 0.87 -3.62
C PHE A 240 -7.69 -0.55 -3.66
N TRP A 241 -7.71 -1.21 -2.50
CA TRP A 241 -8.36 -2.50 -2.35
C TRP A 241 -8.91 -2.75 -0.96
N VAL A 242 -9.74 -3.77 -0.81
CA VAL A 242 -10.24 -4.23 0.49
C VAL A 242 -9.64 -5.60 0.78
N ARG A 243 -9.15 -5.78 2.00
CA ARG A 243 -8.60 -7.05 2.49
C ARG A 243 -9.37 -7.55 3.70
N SER A 244 -9.79 -8.81 3.65
CA SER A 244 -10.43 -9.51 4.77
C SER A 244 -9.43 -10.10 5.78
N GLY A 245 -9.97 -10.63 6.87
CA GLY A 245 -9.23 -11.39 7.89
C GLY A 245 -8.78 -10.55 9.09
N PHE A 246 -9.24 -9.30 9.18
CA PHE A 246 -9.02 -8.43 10.34
C PHE A 246 -10.09 -8.56 11.43
N MET A 247 -10.83 -9.68 11.44
CA MET A 247 -11.87 -9.93 12.43
C MET A 247 -11.31 -10.03 13.85
N PHE A 248 -10.04 -10.43 13.98
CA PHE A 248 -9.36 -10.54 15.27
C PHE A 248 -9.27 -9.20 16.03
N LEU A 249 -9.35 -8.06 15.33
CA LEU A 249 -9.37 -6.73 15.97
C LEU A 249 -10.58 -6.50 16.89
N TYR A 250 -11.62 -7.32 16.77
CA TYR A 250 -12.84 -7.27 17.58
C TYR A 250 -12.93 -8.37 18.64
N ASN A 251 -11.88 -9.17 18.77
CA ASN A 251 -11.76 -10.20 19.79
C ASN A 251 -11.40 -9.54 21.13
N GLU A 252 -12.19 -9.77 22.18
CA GLU A 252 -11.77 -9.49 23.55
C GLU A 252 -11.26 -10.78 24.19
N GLU A 253 -10.04 -10.74 24.70
CA GLU A 253 -9.51 -11.74 25.62
C GLU A 253 -9.78 -11.29 27.07
N GLU A 254 -10.54 -12.07 27.83
CA GLU A 254 -10.71 -11.81 29.26
C GLU A 254 -9.40 -12.13 30.00
N ILE A 255 -8.76 -11.10 30.58
CA ILE A 255 -7.55 -11.25 31.38
C ILE A 255 -7.79 -12.30 32.48
N GLY A 256 -7.03 -13.40 32.45
CA GLY A 256 -7.11 -14.49 33.42
C GLY A 256 -7.84 -15.76 32.96
N LYS A 257 -8.42 -15.78 31.75
CA LYS A 257 -8.96 -16.98 31.11
C LYS A 257 -8.37 -17.18 29.71
N PRO A 258 -7.36 -18.06 29.54
CA PRO A 258 -6.54 -18.08 28.32
C PRO A 258 -7.22 -18.61 27.04
N ARG A 259 -8.55 -18.77 26.97
CA ARG A 259 -9.22 -19.41 25.80
C ARG A 259 -10.65 -18.97 25.47
N GLU A 260 -11.29 -18.08 26.24
CA GLU A 260 -12.64 -17.59 25.91
C GLU A 260 -12.55 -16.27 25.14
N VAL A 261 -12.35 -16.35 23.82
CA VAL A 261 -12.42 -15.17 22.94
C VAL A 261 -13.88 -14.80 22.72
N LYS A 262 -14.34 -13.68 23.30
CA LYS A 262 -15.69 -13.16 23.07
C LYS A 262 -15.65 -12.07 22.00
N LYS A 263 -16.42 -12.25 20.92
CA LYS A 263 -16.60 -11.24 19.88
C LYS A 263 -17.69 -10.27 20.29
N ARG A 264 -17.34 -9.05 20.69
CA ARG A 264 -18.33 -8.01 21.03
C ARG A 264 -18.67 -7.14 19.82
N LEU A 265 -19.52 -7.66 18.93
CA LEU A 265 -19.96 -6.93 17.73
C LEU A 265 -20.82 -5.69 18.04
N ASN A 266 -21.52 -5.68 19.18
CA ASN A 266 -22.54 -4.66 19.48
C ASN A 266 -22.02 -3.40 20.19
N ASN A 267 -20.86 -3.46 20.88
CA ASN A 267 -20.41 -2.41 21.79
C ASN A 267 -19.11 -1.71 21.40
N PHE A 268 -18.36 -2.19 20.38
CA PHE A 268 -17.13 -1.51 19.95
C PHE A 268 -17.40 -0.41 18.92
N PRO A 269 -16.69 0.73 19.03
CA PRO A 269 -16.60 1.67 17.92
C PRO A 269 -15.97 0.95 16.71
N LYS A 270 -16.57 1.12 15.53
CA LYS A 270 -16.06 0.62 14.24
C LYS A 270 -14.56 0.94 14.11
N PHE A 271 -13.77 -0.06 13.74
CA PHE A 271 -12.36 0.15 13.44
C PHE A 271 -12.22 1.02 12.19
N ILE A 272 -11.20 1.87 12.15
CA ILE A 272 -10.99 2.79 11.04
C ILE A 272 -10.74 1.97 9.75
N GLY A 273 -11.41 2.35 8.67
CA GLY A 273 -11.29 1.68 7.36
C GLY A 273 -12.10 0.42 7.17
N ASP A 274 -12.83 -0.03 8.20
CA ASP A 274 -13.72 -1.18 8.13
C ASP A 274 -15.13 -0.82 7.60
N ASP A 275 -15.88 -1.81 7.13
CA ASP A 275 -17.33 -1.66 6.90
C ASP A 275 -18.11 -2.13 8.15
N ARG A 276 -19.07 -1.33 8.62
CA ARG A 276 -19.90 -1.72 9.77
C ARG A 276 -20.81 -2.91 9.45
N ARG A 277 -21.22 -3.07 8.20
CA ARG A 277 -22.05 -4.20 7.76
C ARG A 277 -21.24 -5.49 7.62
N LYS A 278 -19.96 -5.34 7.28
CA LYS A 278 -19.03 -6.41 6.95
C LYS A 278 -17.73 -6.21 7.73
N LEU A 279 -17.79 -6.48 9.03
CA LEU A 279 -16.66 -6.27 9.95
C LEU A 279 -15.46 -7.15 9.55
N GLY A 280 -14.25 -6.65 9.80
CA GLY A 280 -13.00 -7.34 9.48
C GLY A 280 -12.55 -7.18 8.03
N GLU A 281 -13.10 -6.21 7.29
CA GLU A 281 -12.76 -5.85 5.91
C GLU A 281 -12.12 -4.45 5.84
N LEU A 282 -10.81 -4.39 5.99
CA LEU A 282 -10.10 -3.11 5.97
C LEU A 282 -9.82 -2.66 4.53
N ALA A 283 -10.13 -1.40 4.24
CA ALA A 283 -9.73 -0.75 2.99
C ALA A 283 -8.30 -0.22 3.08
N PHE A 284 -7.53 -0.43 2.03
CA PHE A 284 -6.15 0.04 1.87
C PHE A 284 -6.03 0.84 0.56
N VAL A 285 -5.11 1.80 0.56
CA VAL A 285 -4.72 2.55 -0.62
C VAL A 285 -3.20 2.66 -0.63
N HIS A 286 -2.60 2.45 -1.80
CA HIS A 286 -1.19 2.73 -2.01
C HIS A 286 -1.06 3.74 -3.13
N ARG A 287 -0.28 4.79 -2.87
CA ARG A 287 0.05 5.84 -3.82
C ARG A 287 1.54 5.80 -4.04
N ASP A 288 1.92 5.40 -5.23
CA ASP A 288 3.31 5.22 -5.59
C ASP A 288 3.73 6.20 -6.67
N LYS A 289 5.03 6.49 -6.67
CA LYS A 289 5.68 7.36 -7.64
C LYS A 289 6.79 6.57 -8.31
N LEU A 290 6.58 6.23 -9.58
CA LEU A 290 7.54 5.48 -10.38
C LEU A 290 8.45 6.46 -11.14
N ALA A 291 9.75 6.19 -11.15
CA ALA A 291 10.73 7.00 -11.88
C ALA A 291 10.48 6.94 -13.38
N ALA A 292 10.27 5.72 -13.89
CA ALA A 292 9.94 5.47 -15.28
C ALA A 292 8.99 4.27 -15.40
N GLN A 293 8.16 4.27 -16.44
CA GLN A 293 7.28 3.17 -16.78
C GLN A 293 7.27 2.96 -18.30
N VAL A 294 7.48 1.72 -18.72
CA VAL A 294 7.39 1.29 -20.11
C VAL A 294 6.07 0.55 -20.31
N ARG A 295 5.23 1.05 -21.21
CA ARG A 295 3.90 0.51 -21.50
C ARG A 295 3.81 0.00 -22.93
N SER A 296 2.97 -1.01 -23.11
CA SER A 296 2.66 -1.63 -24.39
C SER A 296 1.16 -1.80 -24.59
N ARG A 297 0.80 -2.07 -25.84
CA ARG A 297 -0.59 -2.37 -26.24
C ARG A 297 -0.97 -3.82 -25.98
N GLU A 298 -0.01 -4.74 -26.03
CA GLU A 298 -0.22 -6.17 -25.87
C GLU A 298 0.18 -6.64 -24.48
N PRO A 299 -0.57 -7.58 -23.87
CA PRO A 299 -0.20 -8.09 -22.56
C PRO A 299 1.11 -8.87 -22.63
N PRO A 300 1.99 -8.75 -21.62
CA PRO A 300 3.11 -9.66 -21.44
C PRO A 300 2.64 -11.09 -21.18
N ALA A 301 3.51 -12.04 -21.45
CA ALA A 301 3.30 -13.46 -21.25
C ALA A 301 3.14 -13.79 -19.75
N PRO A 302 2.24 -14.71 -19.41
CA PRO A 302 2.10 -15.20 -18.05
C PRO A 302 3.31 -16.05 -17.62
N LEU A 303 3.71 -15.94 -16.35
CA LEU A 303 4.67 -16.86 -15.73
C LEU A 303 4.00 -18.22 -15.50
N HIS A 304 2.79 -18.20 -14.94
CA HIS A 304 2.00 -19.39 -14.66
C HIS A 304 0.59 -19.25 -15.22
N SER A 305 -0.02 -20.36 -15.64
CA SER A 305 -1.46 -20.37 -15.94
C SER A 305 -2.28 -20.24 -14.65
N LEU A 306 -3.44 -19.59 -14.70
CA LEU A 306 -4.32 -19.41 -13.52
C LEU A 306 -4.79 -20.74 -12.90
N ASP A 307 -4.86 -21.80 -13.70
CA ASP A 307 -5.31 -23.12 -13.26
C ASP A 307 -4.17 -24.01 -12.78
N SER A 308 -2.92 -23.58 -12.98
CA SER A 308 -1.73 -24.31 -12.55
C SER A 308 -1.69 -24.52 -11.04
N VAL A 309 -0.95 -25.54 -10.62
CA VAL A 309 -0.69 -25.80 -9.19
C VAL A 309 0.08 -24.63 -8.56
N ASP A 310 1.03 -24.06 -9.30
CA ASP A 310 1.87 -22.95 -8.84
C ASP A 310 1.07 -21.69 -8.50
N ALA A 311 0.01 -21.41 -9.26
CA ALA A 311 -0.90 -20.29 -9.02
C ALA A 311 -1.83 -20.51 -7.81
N LYS A 312 -1.88 -21.73 -7.26
CA LYS A 312 -2.75 -22.14 -6.14
C LYS A 312 -1.96 -22.49 -4.87
N LEU A 313 -0.64 -22.32 -4.89
CA LEU A 313 0.18 -22.52 -3.70
C LEU A 313 -0.17 -21.48 -2.63
N PRO A 314 -0.18 -21.86 -1.34
CA PRO A 314 -0.48 -20.93 -0.26
C PRO A 314 0.58 -19.81 -0.19
N VAL A 315 0.17 -18.64 0.32
CA VAL A 315 1.07 -17.49 0.50
C VAL A 315 2.14 -17.77 1.55
N PHE A 316 1.72 -18.40 2.65
CA PHE A 316 2.56 -18.78 3.78
C PHE A 316 2.64 -20.30 3.89
N GLU A 317 3.71 -20.79 4.49
CA GLU A 317 3.85 -22.20 4.83
C GLU A 317 2.80 -22.63 5.87
N LYS A 318 2.50 -23.93 5.96
CA LYS A 318 1.41 -24.44 6.80
C LYS A 318 1.62 -24.17 8.30
N ASP A 319 2.87 -24.02 8.72
CA ASP A 319 3.25 -23.83 10.13
C ASP A 319 3.39 -22.35 10.51
N TYR A 320 2.96 -21.44 9.63
CA TYR A 320 3.08 -20.00 9.84
C TYR A 320 2.09 -19.48 10.90
N SER A 321 2.63 -18.80 11.91
CA SER A 321 1.85 -18.16 12.98
C SER A 321 1.36 -16.78 12.54
N PHE A 322 0.06 -16.66 12.28
CA PHE A 322 -0.56 -15.37 11.98
C PHE A 322 -0.63 -14.43 13.19
N GLU A 323 -0.50 -14.95 14.42
CA GLU A 323 -0.55 -14.15 15.65
C GLU A 323 0.68 -13.22 15.77
N ASP A 324 1.80 -13.62 15.18
CA ASP A 324 3.08 -12.89 15.26
C ASP A 324 3.24 -11.80 14.19
N THR A 325 2.38 -11.78 13.18
CA THR A 325 2.46 -10.82 12.07
C THR A 325 1.18 -10.05 11.78
N LEU A 326 0.02 -10.54 12.22
CA LEU A 326 -1.22 -9.84 11.94
C LEU A 326 -1.56 -8.87 13.08
N PHE A 327 -1.01 -7.67 12.98
CA PHE A 327 -1.32 -6.57 13.89
C PHE A 327 -2.27 -5.53 13.27
N SER A 328 -2.76 -4.64 14.13
CA SER A 328 -3.46 -3.43 13.70
C SER A 328 -2.58 -2.61 12.74
N PRO A 329 -3.13 -2.06 11.63
CA PRO A 329 -2.39 -1.22 10.68
C PRO A 329 -1.59 -0.08 11.33
N LYS A 330 -2.03 0.42 12.49
CA LYS A 330 -1.33 1.46 13.24
C LYS A 330 0.05 1.04 13.76
N VAL A 331 0.26 -0.25 14.03
CA VAL A 331 1.56 -0.79 14.48
C VAL A 331 2.60 -0.62 13.39
N TYR A 332 2.21 -0.83 12.13
CA TYR A 332 3.02 -0.57 10.94
C TYR A 332 3.11 0.91 10.55
N ASN A 333 2.73 1.82 11.45
CA ASN A 333 2.72 3.27 11.25
C ASN A 333 1.89 3.71 10.03
N LEU A 334 0.83 2.95 9.71
CA LEU A 334 -0.11 3.32 8.65
C LEU A 334 -1.15 4.31 9.21
N TRP A 335 -1.47 5.32 8.41
CA TRP A 335 -2.43 6.36 8.77
C TRP A 335 -3.59 6.39 7.77
N PRO A 336 -4.82 6.71 8.22
CA PRO A 336 -5.96 6.77 7.33
C PRO A 336 -5.84 7.92 6.35
N ASP A 337 -5.98 7.59 5.07
CA ASP A 337 -5.99 8.57 3.99
C ASP A 337 -7.20 9.50 4.11
N GLN A 338 -7.03 10.74 3.69
CA GLN A 338 -8.08 11.77 3.67
C GLN A 338 -8.54 12.10 2.25
N GLU A 339 -7.71 11.78 1.27
CA GLU A 339 -7.95 12.12 -0.11
C GLU A 339 -8.92 11.12 -0.77
N PRO A 340 -9.61 11.53 -1.85
CA PRO A 340 -10.39 10.61 -2.67
C PRO A 340 -9.49 9.48 -3.19
N LEU A 341 -10.09 8.31 -3.38
CA LEU A 341 -9.38 7.12 -3.85
C LEU A 341 -9.45 7.02 -5.36
N TRP A 342 -8.30 6.85 -6.00
CA TRP A 342 -8.17 6.73 -7.45
C TRP A 342 -7.56 5.37 -7.79
N GLN A 343 -7.83 4.93 -9.02
CA GLN A 343 -7.25 3.73 -9.58
C GLN A 343 -6.55 4.13 -10.88
N CYS A 344 -5.22 4.17 -10.84
CA CYS A 344 -4.40 4.71 -11.91
C CYS A 344 -3.10 3.92 -12.01
N PRO A 345 -2.88 3.10 -13.06
CA PRO A 345 -1.60 2.42 -13.28
C PRO A 345 -0.54 3.33 -13.94
N GLY A 346 -0.71 4.65 -13.92
CA GLY A 346 0.05 5.63 -14.72
C GLY A 346 -0.76 6.35 -15.80
N TYR A 347 -2.03 6.00 -15.95
CA TYR A 347 -2.99 6.68 -16.81
C TYR A 347 -4.40 6.54 -16.22
N HIS A 348 -5.29 7.50 -16.49
CA HIS A 348 -6.69 7.40 -16.08
C HIS A 348 -7.48 6.48 -17.00
N ALA A 349 -8.45 5.73 -16.43
CA ALA A 349 -9.34 4.86 -17.21
C ALA A 349 -10.11 5.60 -18.32
N ASP A 350 -10.41 6.88 -18.13
CA ASP A 350 -11.14 7.73 -19.09
C ASP A 350 -10.26 8.34 -20.19
N SER A 351 -8.94 8.14 -20.12
CA SER A 351 -8.01 8.85 -20.99
C SER A 351 -8.01 8.38 -22.45
N GLY A 352 -8.65 7.24 -22.75
CA GLY A 352 -8.61 6.62 -24.08
C GLY A 352 -7.23 6.09 -24.45
N GLU A 353 -6.35 5.88 -23.46
CA GLU A 353 -5.00 5.37 -23.65
C GLU A 353 -5.02 3.98 -24.29
N THR A 354 -4.18 3.81 -25.33
CA THR A 354 -4.06 2.56 -26.10
C THR A 354 -3.07 1.59 -25.47
N HIS A 355 -2.05 2.11 -24.78
CA HIS A 355 -0.97 1.33 -24.19
C HIS A 355 -1.29 1.05 -22.72
N SER A 356 -2.20 0.08 -22.51
CA SER A 356 -2.79 -0.20 -21.20
C SER A 356 -1.94 -1.10 -20.29
N TYR A 357 -0.98 -1.85 -20.84
CA TYR A 357 -0.18 -2.82 -20.10
C TYR A 357 1.22 -2.25 -19.77
N GLY A 358 1.57 -2.17 -18.49
CA GLY A 358 2.91 -1.81 -18.03
C GLY A 358 3.83 -3.02 -18.02
N ILE A 359 4.86 -3.00 -18.86
CA ILE A 359 5.85 -4.09 -18.97
C ILE A 359 6.91 -3.95 -17.89
N VAL A 360 7.56 -2.78 -17.82
CA VAL A 360 8.65 -2.50 -16.89
C VAL A 360 8.33 -1.24 -16.11
N ASN A 361 8.40 -1.34 -14.79
CA ASN A 361 8.28 -0.21 -13.87
C ASN A 361 9.63 0.02 -13.20
N VAL A 362 10.03 1.26 -13.00
CA VAL A 362 11.31 1.59 -12.35
C VAL A 362 11.05 2.48 -11.15
N LYS A 363 11.59 2.11 -10.00
CA LYS A 363 11.36 2.79 -8.72
C LYS A 363 12.69 3.04 -7.99
N SER A 364 12.78 4.23 -7.38
CA SER A 364 13.92 4.59 -6.54
C SER A 364 13.78 4.02 -5.13
N LEU A 365 14.88 3.50 -4.58
CA LEU A 365 14.99 3.03 -3.20
C LEU A 365 15.66 4.06 -2.27
N ARG A 366 16.04 5.25 -2.76
CA ARG A 366 16.72 6.27 -1.94
C ARG A 366 15.95 6.64 -0.66
N PRO A 367 14.63 6.91 -0.69
CA PRO A 367 13.94 7.30 0.53
C PRO A 367 13.82 6.15 1.55
N LEU A 368 14.11 4.90 1.17
CA LEU A 368 14.24 3.78 2.11
C LEU A 368 15.54 3.86 2.90
N ARG A 369 16.65 4.22 2.25
CA ARG A 369 17.98 4.35 2.88
C ARG A 369 17.97 5.43 3.94
N GLU A 370 17.43 6.60 3.61
CA GLU A 370 17.24 7.71 4.56
C GLU A 370 16.44 7.27 5.80
N ARG A 371 15.36 6.50 5.58
CA ARG A 371 14.52 5.99 6.66
C ARG A 371 15.25 5.02 7.57
N ILE A 372 16.01 4.09 7.00
CA ILE A 372 16.74 3.09 7.77
C ILE A 372 17.89 3.75 8.52
N ALA A 373 18.62 4.67 7.91
CA ALA A 373 19.65 5.46 8.60
C ALA A 373 19.04 6.18 9.82
N HIS A 374 17.86 6.80 9.66
CA HIS A 374 17.13 7.40 10.77
C HIS A 374 16.72 6.39 11.85
N TRP A 375 16.26 5.18 11.49
CA TRP A 375 15.94 4.13 12.48
C TRP A 375 17.16 3.62 13.25
N MET A 376 18.33 3.58 12.59
CA MET A 376 19.61 3.25 13.24
C MET A 376 20.17 4.41 14.08
N GLY A 377 19.54 5.58 14.04
CA GLY A 377 19.99 6.78 14.76
C GLY A 377 21.20 7.46 14.13
N TRP A 378 21.43 7.27 12.83
CA TRP A 378 22.56 7.86 12.10
C TRP A 378 22.14 9.12 11.34
N GLU A 379 23.04 10.10 11.30
CA GLU A 379 22.82 11.34 10.55
C GLU A 379 23.01 11.14 9.04
N ASN A 380 23.81 10.14 8.63
CA ASN A 380 24.20 9.89 7.24
C ASN A 380 24.09 8.41 6.85
N GLU A 381 23.90 8.17 5.55
CA GLU A 381 23.74 6.82 4.96
C GLU A 381 25.03 6.00 4.79
N HIS A 382 26.20 6.59 5.06
CA HIS A 382 27.50 5.99 4.71
C HIS A 382 27.73 4.64 5.41
N PHE A 383 27.23 4.49 6.65
CA PHE A 383 27.44 3.30 7.46
C PHE A 383 26.43 2.17 7.19
N LEU A 384 25.44 2.38 6.30
CA LEU A 384 24.43 1.38 5.97
C LEU A 384 25.03 0.12 5.36
N GLU A 385 26.11 0.26 4.58
CA GLU A 385 26.78 -0.88 3.94
C GLU A 385 27.77 -1.59 4.87
N ASP A 386 28.01 -1.08 6.07
CA ASP A 386 28.94 -1.70 7.04
C ASP A 386 28.20 -2.59 8.04
N SER A 387 26.97 -2.23 8.42
CA SER A 387 26.16 -2.98 9.39
C SER A 387 25.35 -4.11 8.72
N GLU A 388 25.41 -5.32 9.29
CA GLU A 388 24.60 -6.46 8.83
C GLU A 388 23.10 -6.25 9.09
N GLU A 389 22.73 -5.65 10.23
CA GLU A 389 21.33 -5.36 10.57
C GLU A 389 20.72 -4.37 9.56
N ALA A 390 21.45 -3.30 9.22
CA ALA A 390 20.99 -2.31 8.25
C ALA A 390 20.82 -2.93 6.85
N LYS A 391 21.73 -3.83 6.44
CA LYS A 391 21.61 -4.57 5.18
C LYS A 391 20.35 -5.44 5.14
N GLN A 392 20.07 -6.16 6.23
CA GLN A 392 18.86 -6.98 6.30
C GLN A 392 17.60 -6.11 6.22
N MET A 393 17.55 -4.99 6.95
CA MET A 393 16.43 -4.05 6.88
C MET A 393 16.26 -3.44 5.49
N LEU A 394 17.36 -3.15 4.78
CA LEU A 394 17.34 -2.64 3.41
C LEU A 394 16.78 -3.68 2.44
N ASP A 395 17.22 -4.93 2.56
CA ASP A 395 16.78 -6.05 1.73
C ASP A 395 15.28 -6.34 1.95
N ASP A 396 14.84 -6.45 3.20
CA ASP A 396 13.43 -6.68 3.54
C ASP A 396 12.56 -5.49 3.14
N GLY A 397 13.03 -4.26 3.34
CA GLY A 397 12.35 -3.04 2.91
C GLY A 397 12.22 -2.93 1.38
N ALA A 398 13.28 -3.28 0.64
CA ALA A 398 13.28 -3.26 -0.82
C ALA A 398 12.32 -4.32 -1.38
N ARG A 399 12.31 -5.54 -0.81
CA ARG A 399 11.35 -6.59 -1.18
C ARG A 399 9.92 -6.20 -0.85
N SER A 400 9.69 -5.58 0.31
CA SER A 400 8.37 -5.07 0.71
C SER A 400 7.86 -4.03 -0.29
N GLN A 401 8.73 -3.10 -0.70
CA GLN A 401 8.40 -2.14 -1.76
C GLN A 401 8.09 -2.81 -3.09
N ALA A 402 8.89 -3.80 -3.50
CA ALA A 402 8.64 -4.52 -4.74
C ALA A 402 7.25 -5.17 -4.73
N ILE A 403 6.84 -5.82 -3.64
CA ILE A 403 5.52 -6.46 -3.51
C ILE A 403 4.41 -5.43 -3.67
N ILE A 404 4.45 -4.35 -2.88
CA ILE A 404 3.33 -3.40 -2.82
C ILE A 404 3.21 -2.57 -4.09
N SER A 405 4.34 -2.11 -4.64
CA SER A 405 4.39 -1.32 -5.88
C SER A 405 3.95 -2.16 -7.08
N MET A 406 4.43 -3.41 -7.17
CA MET A 406 4.05 -4.33 -8.24
C MET A 406 2.56 -4.66 -8.17
N PHE A 407 2.07 -5.02 -6.98
CA PHE A 407 0.65 -5.30 -6.78
C PHE A 407 -0.22 -4.09 -7.13
N THR A 408 0.19 -2.89 -6.72
CA THR A 408 -0.54 -1.64 -7.01
C THR A 408 -0.66 -1.41 -8.50
N THR A 409 0.45 -1.54 -9.23
CA THR A 409 0.48 -1.37 -10.68
C THR A 409 -0.42 -2.40 -11.37
N LEU A 410 -0.30 -3.68 -11.02
CA LEU A 410 -1.09 -4.77 -11.61
C LEU A 410 -2.58 -4.68 -11.25
N CYS A 411 -2.90 -4.34 -10.00
CA CYS A 411 -4.26 -4.13 -9.52
C CYS A 411 -4.90 -2.97 -10.28
N ALA A 412 -4.19 -1.86 -10.45
CA ALA A 412 -4.66 -0.72 -11.23
C ALA A 412 -4.90 -1.09 -12.70
N GLN A 413 -3.99 -1.85 -13.34
CA GLN A 413 -4.20 -2.36 -14.70
C GLN A 413 -5.42 -3.29 -14.80
N ALA A 414 -5.58 -4.23 -13.86
CA ALA A 414 -6.72 -5.13 -13.89
C ALA A 414 -8.05 -4.38 -13.76
N HIS A 415 -8.08 -3.33 -12.92
CA HIS A 415 -9.23 -2.44 -12.78
C HIS A 415 -9.50 -1.60 -14.04
N THR A 416 -8.48 -1.09 -14.73
CA THR A 416 -8.68 -0.38 -16.01
C THR A 416 -9.17 -1.32 -17.12
N HIS A 417 -9.00 -2.63 -16.97
CA HIS A 417 -9.61 -3.64 -17.84
C HIS A 417 -11.02 -4.10 -17.39
N GLY A 418 -11.58 -3.52 -16.33
CA GLY A 418 -12.93 -3.79 -15.83
C GLY A 418 -13.05 -4.94 -14.83
N PHE A 419 -11.92 -5.54 -14.40
CA PHE A 419 -11.91 -6.49 -13.29
C PHE A 419 -11.94 -5.75 -11.96
N THR A 420 -12.50 -6.36 -10.93
CA THR A 420 -12.62 -5.76 -9.60
C THR A 420 -12.50 -6.85 -8.53
N GLN A 421 -12.55 -6.49 -7.25
CA GLN A 421 -12.58 -7.48 -6.16
C GLN A 421 -13.84 -8.37 -6.17
N TYR A 422 -14.90 -7.94 -6.84
CA TYR A 422 -16.15 -8.68 -7.03
C TYR A 422 -16.19 -9.44 -8.36
N THR A 423 -15.31 -9.08 -9.29
CA THR A 423 -15.20 -9.67 -10.63
C THR A 423 -13.74 -10.06 -10.85
N ASP A 424 -13.39 -11.25 -10.38
CA ASP A 424 -12.02 -11.73 -10.38
C ASP A 424 -11.45 -11.84 -11.81
N VAL A 425 -10.13 -11.84 -11.88
CA VAL A 425 -9.40 -11.86 -13.16
C VAL A 425 -9.60 -13.19 -13.89
N THR A 426 -9.86 -13.10 -15.20
CA THR A 426 -10.00 -14.27 -16.10
C THR A 426 -8.71 -14.60 -16.84
N ARG A 427 -7.76 -13.67 -16.86
CA ARG A 427 -6.40 -13.84 -17.36
C ARG A 427 -5.43 -13.22 -16.35
N PRO A 428 -4.22 -13.77 -16.20
CA PRO A 428 -3.23 -13.18 -15.32
C PRO A 428 -2.70 -11.87 -15.92
N PHE A 429 -2.30 -10.95 -15.05
CA PHE A 429 -1.58 -9.75 -15.44
C PHE A 429 -0.15 -9.87 -14.94
N THR A 430 0.82 -9.74 -15.83
CA THR A 430 2.24 -9.79 -15.48
C THR A 430 2.89 -8.43 -15.70
N SER A 431 3.88 -8.13 -14.87
CA SER A 431 4.68 -6.92 -15.01
C SER A 431 6.03 -7.16 -14.34
N GLN A 432 7.01 -6.36 -14.75
CA GLN A 432 8.37 -6.42 -14.28
C GLN A 432 8.73 -5.10 -13.60
N MET A 433 9.64 -5.14 -12.64
CA MET A 433 10.02 -3.97 -11.85
C MET A 433 11.50 -3.95 -11.53
N ILE A 434 12.11 -2.77 -11.68
CA ILE A 434 13.48 -2.47 -11.30
C ILE A 434 13.39 -1.55 -10.10
N LEU A 435 13.97 -1.96 -8.97
CA LEU A 435 14.11 -1.11 -7.81
C LEU A 435 15.59 -0.84 -7.59
N SER A 436 15.99 0.42 -7.43
CA SER A 436 17.39 0.75 -7.26
C SER A 436 17.57 2.04 -6.47
N ASP A 437 18.63 2.08 -5.66
CA ASP A 437 19.14 3.33 -5.08
C ASP A 437 20.16 4.00 -6.02
N GLY A 438 20.39 3.47 -7.22
CA GLY A 438 21.42 3.91 -8.16
C GLY A 438 22.72 3.12 -8.05
N LEU A 439 22.94 2.41 -6.95
CA LEU A 439 24.10 1.54 -6.73
C LEU A 439 23.71 0.06 -6.72
N ASN A 440 22.72 -0.30 -5.91
CA ASN A 440 22.20 -1.64 -5.71
C ASN A 440 20.86 -1.80 -6.43
N PHE A 441 20.79 -2.78 -7.32
CA PHE A 441 19.63 -3.08 -8.14
C PHE A 441 18.93 -4.35 -7.65
N TYR A 442 17.62 -4.27 -7.56
CA TYR A 442 16.70 -5.38 -7.37
C TYR A 442 15.82 -5.51 -8.62
N PHE A 443 15.65 -6.72 -9.08
CA PHE A 443 14.81 -7.05 -10.22
C PHE A 443 13.66 -7.93 -9.73
N ALA A 444 12.44 -7.55 -10.08
CA ALA A 444 11.26 -8.28 -9.68
C ALA A 444 10.38 -8.59 -10.90
N VAL A 445 9.82 -9.79 -10.93
CA VAL A 445 8.81 -10.19 -11.91
C VAL A 445 7.57 -10.63 -11.14
N GLY A 446 6.45 -9.97 -11.39
CA GLY A 446 5.19 -10.17 -10.67
C GLY A 446 4.07 -10.65 -11.58
N GLN A 447 3.16 -11.43 -11.00
CA GLN A 447 1.94 -11.89 -11.61
C GLN A 447 0.74 -11.75 -10.67
N LEU A 448 -0.29 -11.07 -11.14
CA LEU A 448 -1.59 -10.96 -10.49
C LEU A 448 -2.50 -12.07 -10.99
N ASN A 449 -2.89 -12.96 -10.08
CA ASN A 449 -3.74 -14.12 -10.31
C ASN A 449 -5.15 -13.94 -9.72
N THR A 450 -5.31 -13.07 -8.74
CA THR A 450 -6.58 -12.84 -8.06
C THR A 450 -6.70 -11.43 -7.50
N LEU A 451 -7.90 -10.86 -7.63
CA LEU A 451 -8.35 -9.64 -6.94
C LEU A 451 -9.35 -9.94 -5.83
N ALA A 452 -9.95 -11.14 -5.82
CA ALA A 452 -10.93 -11.56 -4.81
C ALA A 452 -10.25 -11.90 -3.46
N ILE A 453 -9.76 -10.86 -2.77
CA ILE A 453 -9.08 -10.92 -1.47
C ILE A 453 -9.85 -10.21 -0.35
N ASN A 454 -11.04 -9.69 -0.67
CA ASN A 454 -11.93 -8.92 0.20
C ASN A 454 -12.91 -9.78 1.01
N VAL A 455 -13.12 -11.05 0.64
CA VAL A 455 -14.04 -11.96 1.32
C VAL A 455 -13.30 -13.19 1.82
N GLU A 456 -13.52 -13.48 3.10
CA GLU A 456 -13.08 -14.69 3.78
C GLU A 456 -14.24 -15.13 4.67
N CYS A 457 -15.02 -16.08 4.15
CA CYS A 457 -16.15 -16.68 4.84
C CYS A 457 -16.35 -18.12 4.35
N ASP A 458 -17.00 -18.93 5.19
CA ASP A 458 -17.36 -20.30 4.86
C ASP A 458 -18.28 -20.31 3.62
N GLY A 459 -17.86 -21.04 2.58
CA GLY A 459 -18.57 -21.12 1.30
C GLY A 459 -17.92 -20.36 0.15
N PHE A 460 -17.00 -19.41 0.43
CA PHE A 460 -16.20 -18.75 -0.61
C PHE A 460 -14.77 -19.30 -0.62
N VAL A 461 -14.45 -20.15 -1.60
CA VAL A 461 -13.13 -20.77 -1.72
C VAL A 461 -12.40 -20.17 -2.92
N ASN A 462 -11.40 -19.33 -2.65
CA ASN A 462 -10.48 -18.82 -3.66
C ASN A 462 -9.05 -19.33 -3.40
N PRO A 463 -8.63 -20.42 -4.08
CA PRO A 463 -7.30 -21.01 -3.88
C PRO A 463 -6.18 -20.22 -4.55
N ARG A 464 -6.49 -19.26 -5.43
CA ARG A 464 -5.46 -18.53 -6.20
C ARG A 464 -4.67 -17.58 -5.29
N THR A 465 -3.39 -17.46 -5.56
CA THR A 465 -2.47 -16.53 -4.88
C THR A 465 -1.68 -15.73 -5.91
N ASN A 466 -1.41 -14.47 -5.60
CA ASN A 466 -0.56 -13.63 -6.43
C ASN A 466 0.90 -14.09 -6.26
N PHE A 467 1.76 -13.80 -7.23
CA PHE A 467 3.14 -14.29 -7.23
C PHE A 467 4.12 -13.18 -7.59
N ILE A 468 5.25 -13.14 -6.91
CA ILE A 468 6.39 -12.30 -7.27
C ILE A 468 7.69 -13.06 -7.03
N ARG A 469 8.58 -13.02 -8.02
CA ARG A 469 9.96 -13.50 -7.88
C ARG A 469 10.89 -12.29 -7.85
N ILE A 470 11.79 -12.24 -6.87
CA ILE A 470 12.70 -11.12 -6.65
C ILE A 470 14.14 -11.64 -6.67
N GLU A 471 14.98 -10.96 -7.45
CA GLU A 471 16.43 -11.18 -7.56
C GLU A 471 17.17 -9.91 -7.12
N GLY A 472 18.19 -10.05 -6.27
CA GLY A 472 19.04 -8.96 -5.79
C GLY A 472 19.45 -9.13 -4.33
N PRO A 473 20.27 -8.21 -3.77
CA PRO A 473 20.81 -7.00 -4.44
C PRO A 473 21.97 -7.30 -5.40
N HIS A 474 21.98 -6.62 -6.55
CA HIS A 474 23.12 -6.60 -7.49
C HIS A 474 23.74 -5.22 -7.54
N ARG A 475 25.03 -5.11 -7.23
CA ARG A 475 25.74 -3.83 -7.24
C ARG A 475 26.20 -3.47 -8.66
N LEU A 476 26.00 -2.22 -9.05
CA LEU A 476 26.36 -1.68 -10.37
C LEU A 476 27.87 -1.52 -10.52
N PHE A 477 28.54 -0.96 -9.51
CA PHE A 477 30.00 -0.87 -9.44
C PHE A 477 30.46 -0.88 -7.97
N ALA A 478 31.69 -1.34 -7.73
CA ALA A 478 32.27 -1.46 -6.40
C ALA A 478 33.07 -0.22 -6.00
N HIS A 479 33.87 0.33 -6.93
CA HIS A 479 34.77 1.45 -6.67
C HIS A 479 34.77 2.42 -7.85
N TYR A 480 34.92 3.71 -7.55
CA TYR A 480 35.14 4.78 -8.51
C TYR A 480 36.54 5.36 -8.27
N ASP A 481 37.41 5.31 -9.30
CA ASP A 481 38.80 5.76 -9.19
C ASP A 481 38.92 7.30 -9.31
N GLU A 482 39.99 7.88 -8.76
CA GLU A 482 40.29 9.32 -8.85
C GLU A 482 40.44 9.79 -10.32
N LYS A 483 40.69 8.85 -11.24
CA LYS A 483 40.77 9.09 -12.68
C LYS A 483 39.41 9.15 -13.39
N GLY A 484 38.31 8.91 -12.69
CA GLY A 484 36.96 8.91 -13.25
C GLY A 484 36.53 7.59 -13.87
N GLU A 485 37.18 6.48 -13.51
CA GLU A 485 36.85 5.15 -14.01
C GLU A 485 36.10 4.32 -12.97
N TYR A 486 35.06 3.61 -13.42
CA TYR A 486 34.27 2.70 -12.60
C TYR A 486 34.85 1.28 -12.63
N HIS A 487 34.89 0.59 -11.50
CA HIS A 487 35.29 -0.81 -11.39
C HIS A 487 34.18 -1.65 -10.76
N SER A 488 33.88 -2.80 -11.35
CA SER A 488 32.84 -3.73 -10.87
C SER A 488 33.44 -5.08 -10.47
N ILE A 489 32.71 -5.83 -9.64
CA ILE A 489 33.08 -7.19 -9.28
C ILE A 489 32.41 -8.12 -10.30
N GLN A 490 33.22 -8.81 -11.08
CA GLN A 490 32.78 -9.85 -12.01
C GLN A 490 32.90 -11.21 -11.34
N GLU A 491 31.82 -11.98 -11.39
CA GLU A 491 31.78 -13.36 -10.90
C GLU A 491 31.97 -14.31 -12.09
N GLU A 492 33.16 -14.92 -12.18
CA GLU A 492 33.46 -15.96 -13.17
C GLU A 492 33.28 -17.34 -12.52
N LEU A 493 32.54 -18.23 -13.18
CA LEU A 493 32.46 -19.65 -12.80
C LEU A 493 33.69 -20.37 -13.36
N ASN A 494 34.47 -21.03 -12.49
CA ASN A 494 35.52 -21.94 -12.94
C ASN A 494 34.93 -23.24 -13.54
N VAL A 495 35.78 -24.02 -14.20
CA VAL A 495 35.48 -25.38 -14.71
C VAL A 495 34.94 -26.32 -13.62
N GLU A 496 35.20 -26.01 -12.35
CA GLU A 496 34.72 -26.74 -11.17
C GLU A 496 33.44 -26.14 -10.54
N ASN A 497 32.75 -25.21 -11.21
CA ASN A 497 31.59 -24.45 -10.72
C ASN A 497 31.85 -23.58 -9.46
N GLU A 498 33.11 -23.35 -9.10
CA GLU A 498 33.46 -22.39 -8.06
C GLU A 498 33.41 -20.95 -8.58
N VAL A 499 32.76 -20.05 -7.84
CA VAL A 499 32.63 -18.62 -8.17
C VAL A 499 33.92 -17.89 -7.79
N LYS A 500 34.71 -17.46 -8.79
CA LYS A 500 35.84 -16.54 -8.59
C LYS A 500 35.39 -15.10 -8.84
N ARG A 501 35.60 -14.25 -7.83
CA ARG A 501 35.38 -12.80 -7.92
C ARG A 501 36.64 -12.12 -8.42
N LYS A 502 36.59 -11.49 -9.59
CA LYS A 502 37.64 -10.62 -10.11
C LYS A 502 37.13 -9.19 -10.21
N MET A 503 38.03 -8.22 -10.04
CA MET A 503 37.71 -6.82 -10.28
C MET A 503 37.85 -6.54 -11.77
N GLY A 504 36.73 -6.28 -12.44
CA GLY A 504 36.66 -5.93 -13.85
C GLY A 504 36.59 -4.41 -14.02
N ASN A 505 37.13 -3.91 -15.14
CA ASN A 505 36.98 -2.51 -15.49
C ASN A 505 35.57 -2.27 -16.04
N GLY A 506 34.92 -1.25 -15.50
CA GLY A 506 33.60 -0.78 -15.91
C GLY A 506 32.44 -1.26 -15.05
N LEU A 507 31.23 -1.22 -15.60
CA LEU A 507 29.99 -1.47 -14.87
C LEU A 507 29.66 -2.97 -14.85
N SER A 508 28.81 -3.36 -13.90
CA SER A 508 28.33 -4.73 -13.74
C SER A 508 27.53 -5.18 -14.97
N GLU A 509 28.10 -6.15 -15.69
CA GLU A 509 27.46 -6.74 -16.87
C GLU A 509 26.11 -7.36 -16.53
N LYS A 510 25.99 -8.01 -15.37
CA LYS A 510 24.74 -8.65 -14.92
C LYS A 510 23.59 -7.67 -14.76
N VAL A 511 23.86 -6.47 -14.22
CA VAL A 511 22.83 -5.42 -14.05
C VAL A 511 22.36 -4.93 -15.42
N LEU A 512 23.30 -4.63 -16.33
CA LEU A 512 22.98 -4.16 -17.67
C LEU A 512 22.27 -5.23 -18.50
N GLU A 513 22.70 -6.49 -18.42
CA GLU A 513 22.06 -7.63 -19.07
C GLU A 513 20.62 -7.79 -18.58
N ARG A 514 20.37 -7.67 -17.27
CA ARG A 514 19.01 -7.79 -16.72
C ARG A 514 18.09 -6.67 -17.19
N VAL A 515 18.55 -5.41 -17.18
CA VAL A 515 17.74 -4.27 -17.67
C VAL A 515 17.33 -4.49 -19.13
N THR A 516 18.27 -4.92 -19.96
CA THR A 516 18.01 -5.19 -21.38
C THR A 516 17.14 -6.42 -21.61
N GLN A 517 17.34 -7.51 -20.87
CA GLN A 517 16.48 -8.70 -20.88
C GLN A 517 15.03 -8.36 -20.53
N MET A 518 14.80 -7.52 -19.52
CA MET A 518 13.46 -7.12 -19.09
C MET A 518 12.69 -6.37 -20.18
N LEU A 519 13.38 -5.52 -20.95
CA LEU A 519 12.79 -4.79 -22.08
C LEU A 519 12.50 -5.70 -23.29
N MET A 520 13.31 -6.72 -23.50
CA MET A 520 13.16 -7.66 -24.62
C MET A 520 12.12 -8.75 -24.35
N LYS A 521 11.98 -9.17 -23.10
CA LYS A 521 11.06 -10.23 -22.69
C LYS A 521 9.62 -9.71 -22.77
N GLN A 522 8.80 -10.44 -23.52
CA GLN A 522 7.35 -10.28 -23.50
C GLN A 522 6.75 -11.50 -22.83
#